data_AF-A0A0D6LMC7-F1
#
_entry.id   AF-A0A0D6LMC7-F1
#
_cell.length_a   1.000
_cell.length_b   1.000
_cell.length_c   1.000
_cell.angle_alpha   90.00
_cell.angle_beta   90.00
_cell.angle_gamma   90.00
#
_symmetry.space_group_name_H-M   'P 1'
#
loop_
_entity.id
_entity.type
_entity.pdbx_description
1 polymer ?
#
loop_
_entity_poly.entity_id
_entity_poly.type
_entity_poly.pdbx_seq_one_letter_code
_entity_poly.pdbx_strand_id
1 'polypeptide(L)'
;MARLLAQHVRSSPEDRQIAVIWVDRRLVICERELERQGVYGLVESFELSISLISLENDLFSMEMPITTAQKDLLAPANALFQLQSLYGLIPTVYGLGEQTEKLWKLMHHVYDEKGEPRSSPDQPISHLFMFDRSLDQATVLMTGLTYEAMLHEVFTIGCGKISFGPEVEAKMRPDVEQGEAVRKSKVYVLDNNDGVFASIRNKHMTGVFPFLSSKAKEIQSDFNKGASIDQVRDMKQFVAHELKALKLQHRQLEMHICACEVLLEKNGAAGAGERLRFEHELVAGTANISDVISYLEDCMLRELPSWQVLSLACLASLSQNGLPPKYYQSFREHFFRTYGYEYLPILHSLSSKRLLIEKPRPIVGGTVPPAPTSPSPADSLPTLPFLIKRLGLVPTSEELVV
;
A
#
# COMPACT_ATOMS: atom_id res chain seq x y z
N MET A 1 3.63 -14.68 -19.56
CA MET A 1 3.32 -13.61 -20.54
C MET A 1 3.69 -14.03 -21.97
N ALA A 2 4.97 -14.18 -22.33
CA ALA A 2 5.39 -14.51 -23.72
C ALA A 2 4.71 -15.77 -24.33
N ARG A 3 4.47 -16.82 -23.52
CA ARG A 3 3.70 -18.01 -23.96
C ARG A 3 2.27 -17.70 -24.39
N LEU A 4 1.57 -16.84 -23.64
CA LEU A 4 0.20 -16.44 -23.95
C LEU A 4 0.17 -15.56 -25.20
N LEU A 5 1.15 -14.66 -25.34
CA LEU A 5 1.33 -13.88 -26.55
C LEU A 5 1.56 -14.80 -27.77
N ALA A 6 2.46 -15.77 -27.67
CA ALA A 6 2.71 -16.72 -28.76
C ALA A 6 1.47 -17.54 -29.14
N GLN A 7 0.67 -17.95 -28.14
CA GLN A 7 -0.61 -18.61 -28.38
C GLN A 7 -1.58 -17.69 -29.12
N HIS A 8 -1.67 -16.42 -28.72
CA HIS A 8 -2.52 -15.43 -29.38
C HIS A 8 -2.11 -15.21 -30.84
N VAL A 9 -0.81 -15.07 -31.11
CA VAL A 9 -0.25 -14.91 -32.47
C VAL A 9 -0.64 -16.10 -33.34
N ARG A 10 -0.45 -17.34 -32.86
CA ARG A 10 -0.84 -18.55 -33.62
C ARG A 10 -2.34 -18.69 -33.84
N SER A 11 -3.16 -18.19 -32.92
CA SER A 11 -4.62 -18.21 -33.07
C SER A 11 -5.16 -17.08 -33.94
N SER A 12 -4.30 -16.12 -34.30
CA SER A 12 -4.70 -14.95 -35.08
C SER A 12 -4.64 -15.27 -36.58
N PRO A 13 -5.55 -14.70 -37.38
CA PRO A 13 -5.49 -14.77 -38.84
C PRO A 13 -4.14 -14.26 -39.39
N GLU A 14 -3.63 -14.89 -40.45
CA GLU A 14 -2.31 -14.59 -41.05
C GLU A 14 -2.20 -13.17 -41.65
N ASP A 15 -3.33 -12.52 -41.92
CA ASP A 15 -3.41 -11.18 -42.48
C ASP A 15 -3.32 -10.06 -41.43
N ARG A 16 -3.29 -10.40 -40.13
CA ARG A 16 -3.17 -9.41 -39.06
C ARG A 16 -1.72 -9.20 -38.62
N GLN A 17 -1.26 -7.95 -38.73
CA GLN A 17 -0.04 -7.52 -38.08
C GLN A 17 -0.28 -7.38 -36.56
N ILE A 18 0.63 -7.95 -35.78
CA ILE A 18 0.58 -7.91 -34.32
C ILE A 18 1.77 -7.10 -33.83
N ALA A 19 1.47 -6.01 -33.12
CA ALA A 19 2.46 -5.21 -32.42
C ALA A 19 2.35 -5.44 -30.90
N VAL A 20 3.50 -5.45 -30.22
CA VAL A 20 3.60 -5.61 -28.77
C VAL A 20 4.41 -4.47 -28.19
N ILE A 21 3.82 -3.80 -27.20
CA ILE A 21 4.49 -2.78 -26.41
C ILE A 21 4.89 -3.40 -25.07
N TRP A 22 6.19 -3.60 -24.88
CA TRP A 22 6.77 -4.09 -23.64
C TRP A 22 6.89 -2.91 -22.66
N VAL A 23 6.13 -2.95 -21.57
CA VAL A 23 6.19 -1.91 -20.54
C VAL A 23 7.38 -2.16 -19.60
N ASP A 24 8.04 -1.08 -19.18
CA ASP A 24 9.34 -1.02 -18.48
C ASP A 24 10.51 -1.42 -19.39
N ARG A 25 10.58 -2.69 -19.79
CA ARG A 25 11.61 -3.21 -20.71
C ARG A 25 11.23 -4.51 -21.38
N ARG A 26 11.82 -4.77 -22.54
CA ARG A 26 11.78 -6.10 -23.17
C ARG A 26 12.79 -7.03 -22.52
N LEU A 27 12.34 -8.22 -22.11
CA LEU A 27 13.21 -9.22 -21.51
C LEU A 27 13.68 -10.22 -22.56
N VAL A 28 14.99 -10.49 -22.62
CA VAL A 28 15.59 -11.49 -23.53
C VAL A 28 14.95 -12.88 -23.39
N ILE A 29 14.51 -13.26 -22.18
CA ILE A 29 13.81 -14.52 -21.96
C ILE A 29 12.45 -14.58 -22.68
N CYS A 30 11.76 -13.44 -22.82
CA CYS A 30 10.53 -13.36 -23.60
C CYS A 30 10.82 -13.54 -25.09
N GLU A 31 11.88 -12.92 -25.60
CA GLU A 31 12.29 -13.06 -27.00
C GLU A 31 12.63 -14.50 -27.36
N ARG A 32 13.48 -15.15 -26.55
CA ARG A 32 13.81 -16.57 -26.73
C ARG A 32 12.59 -17.47 -26.68
N GLU A 33 11.60 -17.14 -25.85
CA GLU A 33 10.35 -17.90 -25.83
C GLU A 33 9.53 -17.68 -27.10
N LEU A 34 9.46 -16.47 -27.65
CA LEU A 34 8.79 -16.22 -28.94
C LEU A 34 9.52 -16.92 -30.11
N GLU A 35 10.85 -16.93 -30.09
CA GLU A 35 11.68 -17.63 -31.08
C GLU A 35 11.45 -19.14 -31.02
N ARG A 36 11.51 -19.72 -29.81
CA ARG A 36 11.21 -21.15 -29.56
C ARG A 36 9.83 -21.56 -30.05
N GLN A 37 8.88 -20.64 -30.02
CA GLN A 37 7.49 -20.84 -30.43
C GLN A 37 7.25 -20.52 -31.91
N GLY A 38 8.29 -20.11 -32.65
CA GLY A 38 8.25 -19.82 -34.09
C GLY A 38 7.55 -18.52 -34.47
N VAL A 39 7.26 -17.63 -33.51
CA VAL A 39 6.44 -16.42 -33.72
C VAL A 39 7.22 -15.12 -33.59
N TYR A 40 8.52 -15.16 -33.28
CA TYR A 40 9.33 -13.95 -33.04
C TYR A 40 9.27 -12.95 -34.20
N GLY A 41 9.46 -13.43 -35.44
CA GLY A 41 9.40 -12.58 -36.65
C GLY A 41 8.00 -12.15 -37.07
N LEU A 42 6.95 -12.64 -36.40
CA LEU A 42 5.55 -12.29 -36.67
C LEU A 42 5.04 -11.16 -35.77
N VAL A 43 5.87 -10.71 -34.81
CA VAL A 43 5.50 -9.71 -33.81
C VAL A 43 6.40 -8.50 -33.96
N GLU A 44 5.78 -7.35 -34.25
CA GLU A 44 6.47 -6.06 -34.16
C GLU A 44 6.63 -5.67 -32.68
N SER A 45 7.85 -5.40 -32.22
CA SER A 45 8.13 -5.14 -30.81
C SER A 45 8.55 -3.70 -30.56
N PHE A 46 7.87 -3.07 -29.62
CA PHE A 46 8.16 -1.73 -29.10
C PHE A 46 8.41 -1.79 -27.60
N GLU A 47 9.18 -0.85 -27.07
CA GLU A 47 9.43 -0.73 -25.63
C GLU A 47 8.89 0.61 -25.13
N LEU A 48 8.17 0.59 -24.01
CA LEU A 48 7.64 1.76 -23.34
C LEU A 48 8.17 1.80 -21.90
N SER A 49 9.18 2.62 -21.67
CA SER A 49 9.74 2.84 -20.33
C SER A 49 8.86 3.82 -19.57
N ILE A 50 8.01 3.29 -18.69
CA ILE A 50 7.24 4.09 -17.72
C ILE A 50 8.03 4.05 -16.40
N SER A 51 8.51 5.20 -15.95
CA SER A 51 9.27 5.32 -14.71
C SER A 51 8.36 5.66 -13.53
N LEU A 52 8.25 6.95 -13.19
CA LEU A 52 7.41 7.45 -12.12
C LEU A 52 6.10 8.00 -12.69
N ILE A 53 5.00 7.52 -12.14
CA ILE A 53 3.65 8.03 -12.37
C ILE A 53 3.34 9.02 -11.23
N SER A 54 2.99 10.25 -11.58
CA SER A 54 2.48 11.22 -10.61
C SER A 54 1.06 10.81 -10.21
N LEU A 55 0.90 10.45 -8.94
CA LEU A 55 -0.40 10.22 -8.31
C LEU A 55 -0.92 11.51 -7.68
N GLU A 56 0.00 12.32 -7.13
CA GLU A 56 -0.23 13.66 -6.61
C GLU A 56 0.94 14.57 -6.97
N ASN A 57 0.85 15.84 -6.58
CA ASN A 57 1.93 16.81 -6.72
C ASN A 57 3.18 16.44 -5.91
N ASP A 58 3.01 15.69 -4.83
CA ASP A 58 4.05 15.27 -3.88
C ASP A 58 4.19 13.74 -3.78
N LEU A 59 3.43 12.97 -4.59
CA LEU A 59 3.46 11.51 -4.58
C LEU A 59 3.69 10.96 -5.99
N PHE A 60 4.80 10.23 -6.13
CA PHE A 60 5.18 9.54 -7.34
C PHE A 60 5.31 8.05 -7.05
N SER A 61 4.73 7.21 -7.91
CA SER A 61 4.76 5.77 -7.77
C SER A 61 5.16 5.12 -9.09
N MET A 62 5.86 3.99 -9.01
CA MET A 62 6.13 3.17 -10.19
C MET A 62 4.99 2.18 -10.47
N GLU A 63 4.03 2.02 -9.55
CA GLU A 63 2.91 1.07 -9.63
C GLU A 63 3.35 -0.36 -10.02
N MET A 64 4.55 -0.75 -9.58
CA MET A 64 5.13 -2.06 -9.88
C MET A 64 4.41 -3.16 -9.09
N PRO A 65 4.03 -4.28 -9.72
CA PRO A 65 3.45 -5.41 -9.01
C PRO A 65 4.34 -5.87 -7.85
N ILE A 66 3.75 -6.16 -6.68
CA ILE A 66 4.48 -6.53 -5.46
C ILE A 66 5.45 -7.71 -5.71
N THR A 67 5.05 -8.67 -6.55
CA THR A 67 5.84 -9.86 -6.88
C THR A 67 7.12 -9.56 -7.67
N THR A 68 7.15 -8.45 -8.42
CA THR A 68 8.31 -8.01 -9.22
C THR A 68 9.09 -6.90 -8.53
N ALA A 69 8.41 -5.97 -7.84
CA ALA A 69 8.99 -4.78 -7.23
C ALA A 69 10.16 -5.06 -6.29
N GLN A 70 10.11 -6.14 -5.49
CA GLN A 70 11.19 -6.46 -4.53
C GLN A 70 12.47 -6.97 -5.20
N LYS A 71 12.37 -7.53 -6.40
CA LYS A 71 13.50 -8.19 -7.09
C LYS A 71 14.12 -7.29 -8.15
N ASP A 72 13.34 -6.36 -8.68
CA ASP A 72 13.73 -5.54 -9.80
C ASP A 72 14.20 -4.16 -9.37
N LEU A 73 15.50 -4.03 -9.12
CA LEU A 73 16.13 -2.75 -8.79
C LEU A 73 16.47 -1.91 -10.03
N LEU A 74 16.39 -2.48 -11.23
CA LEU A 74 16.75 -1.76 -12.45
C LEU A 74 15.71 -0.71 -12.81
N ALA A 75 14.43 -1.03 -12.62
CA ALA A 75 13.34 -0.09 -12.85
C ALA A 75 13.49 1.18 -11.97
N PRO A 76 13.67 1.10 -10.62
CA PRO A 76 13.90 2.30 -9.81
C PRO A 76 15.24 3.00 -10.12
N ALA A 77 16.29 2.26 -10.51
CA ALA A 77 17.55 2.87 -10.95
C ALA A 77 17.35 3.74 -12.20
N ASN A 78 16.62 3.23 -13.19
CA ASN A 78 16.27 3.96 -14.40
C ASN A 78 15.36 5.15 -14.11
N ALA A 79 14.42 5.02 -13.17
CA ALA A 79 13.56 6.13 -12.75
C ALA A 79 14.37 7.27 -12.12
N LEU A 80 15.30 6.95 -11.20
CA LEU A 80 16.20 7.94 -10.60
C LEU A 80 17.16 8.55 -11.62
N PHE A 81 17.65 7.75 -12.58
CA PHE A 81 18.45 8.27 -13.68
C PHE A 81 17.67 9.26 -14.55
N GLN A 82 16.42 8.95 -14.91
CA GLN A 82 15.56 9.86 -15.68
C GLN A 82 15.29 11.15 -14.91
N LEU A 83 14.98 11.05 -13.61
CA LEU A 83 14.79 12.21 -12.74
C LEU A 83 16.03 13.13 -12.77
N GLN A 84 17.23 12.57 -12.57
CA GLN A 84 18.47 13.34 -12.61
C GLN A 84 18.84 13.84 -14.01
N SER A 85 18.42 13.16 -15.07
CA SER A 85 18.63 13.63 -16.44
C SER A 85 17.79 14.87 -16.75
N LEU A 86 16.62 15.00 -16.13
CA LEU A 86 15.71 16.14 -16.29
C LEU A 86 16.06 17.30 -15.36
N TYR A 87 16.43 17.00 -14.11
CA TYR A 87 16.56 17.98 -13.03
C TYR A 87 18.00 18.18 -12.51
N GLY A 88 18.96 17.47 -13.12
CA GLY A 88 20.36 17.46 -12.73
C GLY A 88 20.70 16.41 -11.69
N LEU A 89 22.00 16.11 -11.59
CA LEU A 89 22.56 15.19 -10.60
C LEU A 89 22.18 15.60 -9.17
N ILE A 90 21.69 14.66 -8.37
CA ILE A 90 21.34 14.91 -6.96
C ILE A 90 22.63 14.91 -6.13
N PRO A 91 22.98 16.01 -5.44
CA PRO A 91 24.31 16.15 -4.83
C PRO A 91 24.50 15.30 -3.57
N THR A 92 23.44 15.08 -2.80
CA THR A 92 23.53 14.36 -1.52
C THR A 92 22.55 13.20 -1.49
N VAL A 93 23.07 11.99 -1.30
CA VAL A 93 22.25 10.77 -1.23
C VAL A 93 22.51 10.02 0.07
N TYR A 94 21.44 9.73 0.79
CA TYR A 94 21.42 8.89 1.98
C TYR A 94 20.63 7.62 1.67
N GLY A 95 21.19 6.46 2.03
CA GLY A 95 20.53 5.17 1.89
C GLY A 95 20.58 4.38 3.18
N LEU A 96 19.45 3.75 3.52
CA LEU A 96 19.35 2.86 4.66
C LEU A 96 18.78 1.50 4.22
N GLY A 97 19.62 0.46 4.30
CA GLY A 97 19.26 -0.94 4.06
C GLY A 97 19.94 -1.56 2.84
N GLU A 98 19.96 -2.90 2.80
CA GLU A 98 20.71 -3.68 1.81
C GLU A 98 20.24 -3.39 0.37
N GLN A 99 18.93 -3.25 0.16
CA GLN A 99 18.39 -2.96 -1.16
C GLN A 99 18.76 -1.55 -1.65
N THR A 100 18.94 -0.59 -0.74
CA THR A 100 19.37 0.77 -1.10
C THR A 100 20.82 0.78 -1.58
N GLU A 101 21.70 0.01 -0.94
CA GLU A 101 23.10 -0.12 -1.35
C GLU A 101 23.21 -0.79 -2.73
N LYS A 102 22.44 -1.87 -2.97
CA LYS A 102 22.39 -2.53 -4.28
C LYS A 102 21.85 -1.59 -5.36
N LEU A 103 20.79 -0.84 -5.06
CA LEU A 103 20.21 0.14 -5.96
C LEU A 103 21.23 1.25 -6.30
N TRP A 104 21.97 1.74 -5.31
CA TRP A 104 23.00 2.75 -5.52
C TRP A 104 24.14 2.26 -6.43
N LYS A 105 24.64 1.04 -6.19
CA LYS A 105 25.63 0.39 -7.07
C LYS A 105 25.09 0.24 -8.49
N LEU A 106 23.82 -0.16 -8.63
CA LEU A 106 23.18 -0.31 -9.94
C LEU A 106 23.05 1.03 -10.67
N MET A 107 22.78 2.12 -9.96
CA MET A 107 22.74 3.46 -10.56
C MET A 107 24.09 3.85 -11.16
N HIS A 108 25.23 3.52 -10.52
CA HIS A 108 26.54 3.78 -11.12
C HIS A 108 26.77 2.99 -12.41
N HIS A 109 26.30 1.73 -12.48
CA HIS A 109 26.32 0.99 -13.75
C HIS A 109 25.45 1.66 -14.82
N VAL A 110 24.28 2.19 -14.46
CA VAL A 110 23.45 2.95 -15.39
C VAL A 110 24.17 4.23 -15.86
N TYR A 111 24.96 4.89 -15.01
CA TYR A 111 25.78 6.03 -15.41
C TYR A 111 26.89 5.65 -16.38
N ASP A 112 27.57 4.53 -16.16
CA ASP A 112 28.62 4.03 -17.05
C ASP A 112 28.05 3.73 -18.45
N GLU A 113 26.83 3.17 -18.52
CA GLU A 113 26.17 2.81 -19.78
C GLU A 113 25.58 4.02 -20.51
N LYS A 114 24.91 4.93 -19.79
CA LYS A 114 24.10 6.01 -20.39
C LYS A 114 24.77 7.39 -20.34
N GLY A 115 25.88 7.51 -19.62
CA GLY A 115 26.54 8.78 -19.28
C GLY A 115 25.96 9.39 -18.01
N GLU A 116 26.83 9.87 -17.12
CA GLU A 116 26.44 10.51 -15.88
C GLU A 116 25.65 11.82 -16.14
N PRO A 117 24.50 12.04 -15.47
CA PRO A 117 23.77 13.29 -15.58
C PRO A 117 24.60 14.48 -15.13
N ARG A 118 24.46 15.62 -15.82
CA ARG A 118 25.15 16.85 -15.42
C ARG A 118 24.52 17.45 -14.17
N SER A 119 25.31 18.11 -13.34
CA SER A 119 24.76 18.94 -12.27
C SER A 119 23.97 20.11 -12.86
N SER A 120 22.82 20.43 -12.26
CA SER A 120 22.05 21.63 -12.62
C SER A 120 22.43 22.80 -11.71
N PRO A 121 22.62 24.04 -12.21
CA PRO A 121 22.98 25.19 -11.38
C PRO A 121 21.92 25.58 -10.35
N ASP A 122 20.64 25.36 -10.67
CA ASP A 122 19.48 25.66 -9.83
C ASP A 122 19.20 24.58 -8.78
N GLN A 123 19.78 23.37 -8.93
CA GLN A 123 19.68 22.25 -7.99
C GLN A 123 18.27 22.08 -7.39
N PRO A 124 17.23 21.87 -8.22
CA PRO A 124 15.84 21.79 -7.73
C PRO A 124 15.64 20.61 -6.76
N ILE A 125 16.47 19.57 -6.86
CA ILE A 125 16.50 18.43 -5.95
C ILE A 125 17.86 18.41 -5.25
N SER A 126 17.86 18.72 -3.95
CA SER A 126 19.09 18.81 -3.15
C SER A 126 19.47 17.49 -2.49
N HIS A 127 18.49 16.65 -2.13
CA HIS A 127 18.73 15.45 -1.33
C HIS A 127 17.86 14.29 -1.81
N LEU A 128 18.40 13.08 -1.73
CA LEU A 128 17.67 11.84 -1.89
C LEU A 128 17.84 10.99 -0.63
N PHE A 129 16.72 10.56 -0.04
CA PHE A 129 16.69 9.61 1.06
C PHE A 129 16.05 8.30 0.58
N MET A 130 16.81 7.22 0.63
CA MET A 130 16.38 5.90 0.21
C MET A 130 16.18 5.01 1.43
N PHE A 131 15.00 4.39 1.54
CA PHE A 131 14.65 3.52 2.65
C PHE A 131 14.27 2.13 2.13
N ASP A 132 14.90 1.11 2.69
CA ASP A 132 14.54 -0.28 2.44
C ASP A 132 13.35 -0.68 3.32
N ARG A 133 12.21 -1.04 2.70
CA ARG A 133 11.00 -1.49 3.42
C ARG A 133 11.27 -2.67 4.36
N SER A 134 12.29 -3.49 4.08
CA SER A 134 12.62 -4.64 4.94
C SER A 134 13.07 -4.24 6.35
N LEU A 135 13.48 -2.98 6.57
CA LEU A 135 13.92 -2.48 7.87
C LEU A 135 12.79 -2.07 8.80
N ASP A 136 11.61 -1.81 8.27
CA ASP A 136 10.41 -1.53 9.04
C ASP A 136 9.31 -2.42 8.48
N GLN A 137 9.03 -3.57 9.10
CA GLN A 137 7.92 -4.41 8.67
C GLN A 137 6.68 -4.17 9.52
N ALA A 138 6.85 -3.65 10.74
CA ALA A 138 5.77 -3.44 11.69
C ALA A 138 4.71 -2.49 11.14
N THR A 139 5.12 -1.35 10.54
CA THR A 139 4.16 -0.33 10.08
C THR A 139 3.16 -0.85 9.04
N VAL A 140 3.53 -1.82 8.20
CA VAL A 140 2.62 -2.40 7.19
C VAL A 140 1.81 -3.60 7.70
N LEU A 141 2.07 -4.06 8.92
CA LEU A 141 1.32 -5.15 9.58
C LEU A 141 0.24 -4.63 10.52
N MET A 142 0.34 -3.36 10.93
CA MET A 142 -0.64 -2.67 11.74
C MET A 142 -1.78 -2.13 10.87
N THR A 143 -2.95 -1.98 11.49
CA THR A 143 -4.12 -1.38 10.87
C THR A 143 -3.89 0.12 10.69
N GLY A 144 -4.10 0.62 9.46
CA GLY A 144 -4.01 2.04 9.17
C GLY A 144 -5.22 2.80 9.73
N LEU A 145 -4.99 3.89 10.45
CA LEU A 145 -6.06 4.64 11.15
C LEU A 145 -6.37 6.02 10.55
N THR A 146 -5.79 6.36 9.40
CA THR A 146 -6.21 7.53 8.62
C THR A 146 -7.37 7.18 7.70
N TYR A 147 -8.15 8.19 7.29
CA TYR A 147 -9.29 7.96 6.39
C TYR A 147 -8.89 7.21 5.12
N GLU A 148 -7.84 7.66 4.44
CA GLU A 148 -7.38 7.05 3.18
C GLU A 148 -6.86 5.62 3.37
N ALA A 149 -6.15 5.36 4.48
CA ALA A 149 -5.66 4.02 4.78
C ALA A 149 -6.83 3.06 5.02
N MET A 150 -7.82 3.46 5.82
CA MET A 150 -8.99 2.63 6.07
C MET A 150 -9.87 2.45 4.81
N LEU A 151 -9.95 3.46 3.94
CA LEU A 151 -10.57 3.29 2.62
C LEU A 151 -9.85 2.24 1.79
N HIS A 152 -8.51 2.28 1.77
CA HIS A 152 -7.70 1.29 1.05
C HIS A 152 -7.90 -0.12 1.61
N GLU A 153 -7.95 -0.30 2.92
CA GLU A 153 -8.16 -1.61 3.53
C GLU A 153 -9.52 -2.23 3.18
N VAL A 154 -10.59 -1.42 3.13
CA VAL A 154 -11.95 -1.91 2.89
C VAL A 154 -12.30 -2.03 1.41
N PHE A 155 -11.86 -1.08 0.59
CA PHE A 155 -12.28 -0.95 -0.81
C PHE A 155 -11.15 -1.12 -1.82
N THR A 156 -9.89 -1.11 -1.37
CA THR A 156 -8.69 -1.12 -2.21
C THR A 156 -8.57 0.10 -3.14
N ILE A 157 -7.54 0.90 -2.91
CA ILE A 157 -7.16 1.99 -3.82
C ILE A 157 -6.08 1.48 -4.78
N GLY A 158 -6.26 1.71 -6.08
CA GLY A 158 -5.27 1.38 -7.11
C GLY A 158 -5.05 2.58 -8.04
N CYS A 159 -3.80 3.01 -8.22
CA CYS A 159 -3.42 4.14 -9.07
C CYS A 159 -4.27 5.41 -8.81
N GLY A 160 -4.49 5.79 -7.54
CA GLY A 160 -5.31 6.96 -7.17
C GLY A 160 -6.81 6.82 -7.45
N LYS A 161 -7.29 5.60 -7.71
CA LYS A 161 -8.69 5.32 -8.02
C LYS A 161 -9.27 4.27 -7.08
N ILE A 162 -10.57 4.39 -6.84
CA ILE A 162 -11.32 3.50 -5.96
C ILE A 162 -12.66 3.13 -6.60
N SER A 163 -13.15 1.94 -6.27
CA SER A 163 -14.50 1.48 -6.60
C SER A 163 -15.17 1.04 -5.31
N PHE A 164 -16.12 1.84 -4.81
CA PHE A 164 -16.77 1.57 -3.53
C PHE A 164 -17.74 0.38 -3.55
N GLY A 165 -18.27 0.03 -4.72
CA GLY A 165 -19.22 -1.06 -4.87
C GLY A 165 -20.65 -0.71 -4.41
N PRO A 166 -21.57 -1.68 -4.50
CA PRO A 166 -23.00 -1.44 -4.41
C PRO A 166 -23.47 -0.98 -3.03
N GLU A 167 -22.80 -1.38 -1.93
CA GLU A 167 -23.21 -1.02 -0.57
C GLU A 167 -23.13 0.49 -0.31
N VAL A 168 -22.09 1.13 -0.83
CA VAL A 168 -21.93 2.59 -0.72
C VAL A 168 -22.81 3.27 -1.77
N GLU A 169 -22.79 2.79 -3.01
CA GLU A 169 -23.53 3.40 -4.12
C GLU A 169 -25.05 3.36 -3.93
N ALA A 170 -25.58 2.37 -3.21
CA ALA A 170 -27.00 2.30 -2.87
C ALA A 170 -27.43 3.34 -1.82
N LYS A 171 -26.49 3.80 -0.97
CA LYS A 171 -26.73 4.86 0.01
C LYS A 171 -26.65 6.25 -0.60
N MET A 172 -25.96 6.40 -1.74
CA MET A 172 -25.90 7.66 -2.49
C MET A 172 -27.21 7.91 -3.25
N ARG A 173 -27.60 9.18 -3.41
CA ARG A 173 -28.74 9.52 -4.27
C ARG A 173 -28.50 9.08 -5.72
N PRO A 174 -29.50 8.47 -6.38
CA PRO A 174 -29.38 8.11 -7.78
C PRO A 174 -29.23 9.38 -8.63
N ASP A 175 -28.19 9.44 -9.47
CA ASP A 175 -28.15 10.38 -10.59
C ASP A 175 -29.36 10.06 -11.49
N VAL A 176 -30.22 11.05 -11.75
CA VAL A 176 -31.54 10.91 -12.40
C VAL A 176 -31.45 10.46 -13.87
N GLU A 177 -30.26 10.21 -14.42
CA GLU A 177 -30.05 10.20 -15.87
C GLU A 177 -29.85 8.84 -16.57
N GLN A 178 -29.88 7.68 -15.92
CA GLN A 178 -29.73 6.41 -16.67
C GLN A 178 -30.73 5.34 -16.25
N GLY A 179 -31.60 5.00 -17.22
CA GLY A 179 -32.49 3.85 -17.19
C GLY A 179 -31.73 2.52 -17.08
N GLU A 180 -32.52 1.47 -16.86
CA GLU A 180 -32.13 0.09 -16.52
C GLU A 180 -31.01 -0.50 -17.39
N ALA A 181 -29.76 -0.18 -17.05
CA ALA A 181 -28.57 -0.90 -17.48
C ALA A 181 -27.82 -1.37 -16.24
N VAL A 182 -27.34 -2.61 -16.28
CA VAL A 182 -26.53 -3.24 -15.22
C VAL A 182 -25.50 -2.24 -14.71
N ARG A 183 -25.69 -1.74 -13.48
CA ARG A 183 -24.81 -0.73 -12.87
C ARG A 183 -23.45 -1.36 -12.64
N LYS A 184 -22.52 -1.19 -13.58
CA LYS A 184 -21.10 -1.38 -13.31
C LYS A 184 -20.72 -0.41 -12.19
N SER A 185 -20.04 -0.91 -11.16
CA SER A 185 -19.54 -0.10 -10.06
C SER A 185 -18.75 1.09 -10.61
N LYS A 186 -19.05 2.28 -10.14
CA LYS A 186 -18.44 3.51 -10.61
C LYS A 186 -17.02 3.61 -10.04
N VAL A 187 -16.09 4.04 -10.90
CA VAL A 187 -14.71 4.34 -10.51
C VAL A 187 -14.63 5.82 -10.15
N TYR A 188 -14.10 6.10 -8.98
CA TYR A 188 -13.86 7.45 -8.46
C TYR A 188 -12.36 7.72 -8.44
N VAL A 189 -11.97 8.94 -8.82
CA VAL A 189 -10.61 9.43 -8.63
C VAL A 189 -10.54 10.02 -7.23
N LEU A 190 -9.53 9.62 -6.47
CA LEU A 190 -9.22 10.17 -5.16
C LEU A 190 -7.94 10.98 -5.28
N ASP A 191 -8.11 12.30 -5.41
CA ASP A 191 -7.00 13.23 -5.52
C ASP A 191 -7.28 14.53 -4.74
N ASN A 192 -6.28 15.40 -4.66
CA ASN A 192 -6.42 16.69 -3.98
C ASN A 192 -7.28 17.74 -4.74
N ASN A 193 -7.85 17.40 -5.91
CA ASN A 193 -8.85 18.27 -6.57
C ASN A 193 -10.22 18.17 -5.89
N ASP A 194 -10.45 17.09 -5.13
CA ASP A 194 -11.56 17.00 -4.19
C ASP A 194 -11.18 17.67 -2.86
N GLY A 195 -11.70 18.88 -2.64
CA GLY A 195 -11.42 19.65 -1.42
C GLY A 195 -11.93 18.99 -0.14
N VAL A 196 -12.96 18.13 -0.21
CA VAL A 196 -13.42 17.34 0.95
C VAL A 196 -12.40 16.25 1.23
N PHE A 197 -12.02 15.47 0.22
CA PHE A 197 -11.02 14.41 0.36
C PHE A 197 -9.67 14.93 0.86
N ALA A 198 -9.13 15.98 0.23
CA ALA A 198 -7.88 16.62 0.61
C ALA A 198 -7.86 17.01 2.10
N SER A 199 -9.01 17.43 2.63
CA SER A 199 -9.15 17.83 4.03
C SER A 199 -9.16 16.64 5.00
N ILE A 200 -9.60 15.45 4.58
CA ILE A 200 -9.83 14.31 5.49
C ILE A 200 -8.89 13.12 5.26
N ARG A 201 -8.26 12.98 4.09
CA ARG A 201 -7.47 11.80 3.70
C ARG A 201 -6.41 11.39 4.73
N ASN A 202 -5.72 12.38 5.29
CA ASN A 202 -4.65 12.21 6.27
C ASN A 202 -5.11 12.38 7.74
N LYS A 203 -6.41 12.61 7.99
CA LYS A 203 -6.94 12.73 9.35
C LYS A 203 -7.12 11.35 9.97
N HIS A 204 -6.84 11.25 11.27
CA HIS A 204 -7.22 10.08 12.06
C HIS A 204 -8.74 9.90 12.02
N MET A 205 -9.19 8.65 11.93
CA MET A 205 -10.60 8.32 11.64
C MET A 205 -11.60 8.93 12.63
N THR A 206 -11.24 9.03 13.92
CA THR A 206 -12.09 9.66 14.95
C THR A 206 -12.41 11.13 14.65
N GLY A 207 -11.55 11.82 13.90
CA GLY A 207 -11.74 13.22 13.50
C GLY A 207 -12.48 13.40 12.16
N VAL A 208 -12.71 12.33 11.41
CA VAL A 208 -13.30 12.40 10.05
C VAL A 208 -14.79 12.68 10.11
N PHE A 209 -15.56 11.88 10.86
CA PHE A 209 -17.02 12.05 10.92
C PHE A 209 -17.46 13.41 11.49
N PRO A 210 -16.84 13.94 12.58
CA PRO A 210 -17.12 15.30 13.04
C PRO A 210 -16.87 16.37 11.97
N PHE A 211 -15.78 16.24 11.20
CA PHE A 211 -15.47 17.14 10.10
C PHE A 211 -16.53 17.09 9.00
N LEU A 212 -16.91 15.89 8.54
CA LEU A 212 -17.93 15.69 7.52
C LEU A 212 -19.29 16.28 7.96
N SER A 213 -19.68 16.07 9.22
CA SER A 213 -20.93 16.61 9.77
C SER A 213 -20.91 18.14 9.81
N SER A 214 -19.79 18.75 10.21
CA SER A 214 -19.62 20.21 10.18
C SER A 214 -19.70 20.75 8.75
N LYS A 215 -19.00 20.10 7.80
CA LYS A 215 -18.99 20.51 6.39
C LYS A 215 -20.36 20.37 5.73
N ALA A 216 -21.15 19.37 6.12
CA ALA A 216 -22.54 19.22 5.66
C ALA A 216 -23.41 20.41 6.07
N LYS A 217 -23.29 20.87 7.32
CA LYS A 217 -24.03 22.04 7.82
C LYS A 217 -23.61 23.32 7.11
N GLU A 218 -22.32 23.48 6.83
CA GLU A 218 -21.78 24.61 6.07
C GLU A 218 -22.35 24.67 4.65
N ILE A 219 -22.22 23.57 3.89
CA ILE A 219 -22.72 23.49 2.50
C ILE A 219 -24.23 23.72 2.45
N GLN A 220 -25.00 23.15 3.41
CA GLN A 220 -26.44 23.37 3.49
C GLN A 220 -26.79 24.84 3.75
N SER A 221 -26.01 25.52 4.60
CA SER A 221 -26.16 26.96 4.86
C SER A 221 -25.93 27.78 3.58
N ASP A 222 -24.92 27.44 2.79
CA ASP A 222 -24.61 28.16 1.56
C ASP A 222 -25.66 27.94 0.46
N PHE A 223 -26.26 26.74 0.37
CA PHE A 223 -27.43 26.52 -0.47
C PHE A 223 -28.62 27.38 -0.04
N ASN A 224 -28.88 27.47 1.27
CA ASN A 224 -29.96 28.29 1.80
C ASN A 224 -29.75 29.78 1.51
N LYS A 225 -28.51 30.28 1.64
CA LYS A 225 -28.14 31.65 1.25
C LYS A 225 -28.44 31.90 -0.22
N GLY A 226 -28.01 31.00 -1.11
CA GLY A 226 -28.28 31.08 -2.54
C GLY A 226 -29.78 31.09 -2.87
N ALA A 227 -30.58 30.29 -2.15
CA ALA A 227 -32.04 30.25 -2.31
C ALA A 227 -32.74 31.51 -1.78
N SER A 228 -32.12 32.23 -0.84
CA SER A 228 -32.64 33.48 -0.27
C SER A 228 -32.21 34.75 -1.01
N ILE A 229 -31.58 34.64 -2.18
CA ILE A 229 -31.17 35.82 -2.98
C ILE A 229 -32.39 36.44 -3.67
N ASP A 230 -32.80 37.62 -3.22
CA ASP A 230 -33.95 38.34 -3.80
C ASP A 230 -33.60 39.14 -5.07
N GLN A 231 -32.34 39.61 -5.18
CA GLN A 231 -31.92 40.42 -6.32
C GLN A 231 -31.59 39.54 -7.54
N VAL A 232 -32.27 39.79 -8.66
CA VAL A 232 -32.07 39.05 -9.93
C VAL A 232 -30.62 39.10 -10.43
N ARG A 233 -29.92 40.22 -10.21
CA ARG A 233 -28.51 40.37 -10.58
C ARG A 233 -27.63 39.39 -9.80
N ASP A 234 -27.78 39.36 -8.48
CA ASP A 234 -26.98 38.54 -7.58
C ASP A 234 -27.32 37.05 -7.78
N MET A 235 -28.60 36.73 -8.06
CA MET A 235 -29.03 35.37 -8.40
C MET A 235 -28.34 34.88 -9.68
N LYS A 236 -28.27 35.72 -10.73
CA LYS A 236 -27.54 35.37 -11.96
C LYS A 236 -26.05 35.13 -11.68
N GLN A 237 -25.43 35.93 -10.81
CA GLN A 237 -24.03 35.77 -10.44
C GLN A 237 -23.79 34.46 -9.67
N PHE A 238 -24.64 34.14 -8.70
CA PHE A 238 -24.58 32.89 -7.93
C PHE A 238 -24.72 31.65 -8.83
N VAL A 239 -25.73 31.65 -9.72
CA VAL A 239 -25.95 30.53 -10.66
C VAL A 239 -24.78 30.39 -11.63
N ALA A 240 -24.21 31.49 -12.11
CA ALA A 240 -23.12 31.47 -13.08
C ALA A 240 -21.78 31.03 -12.47
N HIS A 241 -21.48 31.41 -11.22
CA HIS A 241 -20.13 31.27 -10.65
C HIS A 241 -20.02 30.32 -9.46
N GLU A 242 -21.07 30.15 -8.65
CA GLU A 242 -20.96 29.45 -7.36
C GLU A 242 -21.73 28.13 -7.33
N LEU A 243 -22.93 28.07 -7.92
CA LEU A 243 -23.82 26.92 -7.82
C LEU A 243 -23.19 25.62 -8.32
N LYS A 244 -22.41 25.67 -9.41
CA LYS A 244 -21.75 24.47 -9.96
C LYS A 244 -20.71 23.91 -8.99
N ALA A 245 -19.89 24.77 -8.40
CA ALA A 245 -18.89 24.38 -7.41
C ALA A 245 -19.55 23.82 -6.14
N LEU A 246 -20.61 24.49 -5.67
CA LEU A 246 -21.36 24.06 -4.49
C LEU A 246 -22.05 22.69 -4.69
N LYS A 247 -22.64 22.44 -5.87
CA LYS A 247 -23.20 21.12 -6.23
C LYS A 247 -22.13 20.03 -6.29
N LEU A 248 -20.95 20.34 -6.84
CA LEU A 248 -19.83 19.40 -6.87
C LEU A 248 -19.37 19.04 -5.45
N GLN A 249 -19.15 20.04 -4.59
CA GLN A 249 -18.77 19.82 -3.19
C GLN A 249 -19.82 19.02 -2.42
N HIS A 250 -21.11 19.28 -2.64
CA HIS A 250 -22.18 18.49 -2.03
C HIS A 250 -22.10 17.01 -2.44
N ARG A 251 -21.89 16.74 -3.74
CA ARG A 251 -21.77 15.37 -4.26
C ARG A 251 -20.54 14.64 -3.70
N GLN A 252 -19.40 15.33 -3.63
CA GLN A 252 -18.16 14.80 -3.03
C GLN A 252 -18.34 14.50 -1.54
N LEU A 253 -18.97 15.43 -0.82
CA LEU A 253 -19.28 15.25 0.59
C LEU A 253 -20.21 14.05 0.83
N GLU A 254 -21.29 13.93 0.07
CA GLU A 254 -22.21 12.79 0.14
C GLU A 254 -21.49 11.46 -0.09
N MET A 255 -20.64 11.40 -1.13
CA MET A 255 -19.83 10.22 -1.41
C MET A 255 -18.97 9.81 -0.21
N HIS A 256 -18.26 10.76 0.40
CA HIS A 256 -17.40 10.47 1.55
C HIS A 256 -18.17 10.11 2.82
N ILE A 257 -19.36 10.69 3.04
CA ILE A 257 -20.25 10.30 4.15
C ILE A 257 -20.69 8.86 3.98
N CYS A 258 -21.24 8.48 2.82
CA CYS A 258 -21.70 7.11 2.57
C CYS A 258 -20.54 6.10 2.68
N ALA A 259 -19.36 6.44 2.14
CA ALA A 259 -18.19 5.58 2.24
C ALA A 259 -17.72 5.41 3.69
N CYS A 260 -17.74 6.50 4.48
CA CYS A 260 -17.40 6.48 5.90
C CYS A 260 -18.38 5.62 6.72
N GLU A 261 -19.68 5.68 6.44
CA GLU A 261 -20.68 4.85 7.12
C GLU A 261 -20.44 3.36 6.89
N VAL A 262 -20.28 2.94 5.63
CA VAL A 262 -20.03 1.53 5.29
C VAL A 262 -18.70 1.05 5.86
N LEU A 263 -17.68 1.89 5.86
CA LEU A 263 -16.39 1.58 6.48
C LEU A 263 -16.57 1.31 7.99
N LEU A 264 -17.28 2.18 8.71
CA LEU A 264 -17.52 2.02 10.14
C LEU A 264 -18.34 0.76 10.46
N GLU A 265 -19.34 0.45 9.62
CA GLU A 265 -20.13 -0.79 9.72
C GLU A 265 -19.25 -2.04 9.57
N LYS A 266 -18.39 -2.07 8.55
CA LYS A 266 -17.49 -3.22 8.29
C LYS A 266 -16.43 -3.40 9.37
N ASN A 267 -15.79 -2.32 9.80
CA ASN A 267 -14.75 -2.39 10.82
C ASN A 267 -15.31 -2.70 12.21
N GLY A 268 -16.50 -2.18 12.54
CA GLY A 268 -17.19 -2.52 13.78
C GLY A 268 -17.54 -4.02 13.85
N ALA A 269 -18.08 -4.58 12.77
CA ALA A 269 -18.49 -5.98 12.70
C ALA A 269 -17.31 -6.98 12.79
N ALA A 270 -16.11 -6.59 12.35
CA ALA A 270 -14.93 -7.46 12.30
C ALA A 270 -14.17 -7.59 13.65
N GLY A 271 -14.64 -6.94 14.73
CA GLY A 271 -13.90 -6.94 16.00
C GLY A 271 -12.63 -6.07 15.95
N ALA A 272 -12.63 -5.02 15.11
CA ALA A 272 -11.47 -4.14 14.95
C ALA A 272 -10.98 -3.53 16.28
N GLY A 273 -11.87 -3.30 17.24
CA GLY A 273 -11.49 -2.77 18.56
C GLY A 273 -10.54 -3.70 19.33
N GLU A 274 -10.79 -5.01 19.34
CA GLU A 274 -9.91 -5.97 20.00
C GLU A 274 -8.58 -6.12 19.25
N ARG A 275 -8.62 -6.15 17.92
CA ARG A 275 -7.43 -6.15 17.06
C ARG A 275 -6.52 -4.98 17.38
N LEU A 276 -7.05 -3.76 17.35
CA LEU A 276 -6.30 -2.52 17.60
C LEU A 276 -5.71 -2.50 19.01
N ARG A 277 -6.46 -2.99 20.01
CA ARG A 277 -5.93 -3.15 21.37
C ARG A 277 -4.67 -4.02 21.37
N PHE A 278 -4.72 -5.19 20.74
CA PHE A 278 -3.55 -6.07 20.69
C PHE A 278 -2.40 -5.48 19.88
N GLU A 279 -2.65 -4.82 18.74
CA GLU A 279 -1.61 -4.12 17.98
C GLU A 279 -0.87 -3.09 18.85
N HIS A 280 -1.61 -2.25 19.59
CA HIS A 280 -1.03 -1.27 20.50
C HIS A 280 -0.25 -1.93 21.65
N GLU A 281 -0.82 -2.94 22.31
CA GLU A 281 -0.14 -3.65 23.40
C GLU A 281 1.15 -4.35 22.93
N LEU A 282 1.15 -4.90 21.70
CA LEU A 282 2.31 -5.56 21.12
C LEU A 282 3.46 -4.57 20.87
N VAL A 283 3.16 -3.40 20.30
CA VAL A 283 4.17 -2.37 20.04
C VAL A 283 4.59 -1.67 21.35
N ALA A 284 3.68 -1.48 22.30
CA ALA A 284 4.02 -0.97 23.63
C ALA A 284 4.86 -1.97 24.46
N GLY A 285 4.94 -3.24 24.05
CA GLY A 285 5.63 -4.30 24.79
C GLY A 285 4.91 -4.74 26.06
N THR A 286 3.60 -4.49 26.16
CA THR A 286 2.75 -4.82 27.31
C THR A 286 1.83 -6.00 27.06
N ALA A 287 1.73 -6.47 25.81
CA ALA A 287 0.84 -7.55 25.42
C ALA A 287 1.11 -8.88 26.15
N ASN A 288 0.04 -9.52 26.59
CA ASN A 288 0.06 -10.93 26.97
C ASN A 288 -0.14 -11.81 25.73
N ILE A 289 0.89 -12.58 25.42
CA ILE A 289 0.96 -13.37 24.19
C ILE A 289 -0.01 -14.54 24.20
N SER A 290 -0.34 -15.06 25.39
CA SER A 290 -1.37 -16.09 25.48
C SER A 290 -2.72 -15.56 24.99
N ASP A 291 -3.04 -14.31 25.32
CA ASP A 291 -4.31 -13.67 24.96
C ASP A 291 -4.33 -13.32 23.47
N VAL A 292 -3.20 -12.84 22.93
CA VAL A 292 -3.04 -12.60 21.48
C VAL A 292 -3.23 -13.89 20.67
N ILE A 293 -2.65 -15.01 21.13
CA ILE A 293 -2.78 -16.30 20.44
C ILE A 293 -4.21 -16.83 20.53
N SER A 294 -4.87 -16.69 21.69
CA SER A 294 -6.29 -17.05 21.85
C SER A 294 -7.16 -16.24 20.88
N TYR A 295 -6.91 -14.94 20.74
CA TYR A 295 -7.61 -14.10 19.79
C TYR A 295 -7.37 -14.53 18.33
N LEU A 296 -6.13 -14.90 17.98
CA LEU A 296 -5.83 -15.44 16.66
C LEU A 296 -6.55 -16.76 16.39
N GLU A 297 -6.64 -17.65 17.39
CA GLU A 297 -7.40 -18.90 17.31
C GLU A 297 -8.89 -18.62 17.07
N ASP A 298 -9.49 -17.65 17.78
CA ASP A 298 -10.87 -17.22 17.55
C ASP A 298 -11.07 -16.64 16.14
N CYS A 299 -10.11 -15.86 15.64
CA CYS A 299 -10.14 -15.34 14.27
C CYS A 299 -10.14 -16.46 13.23
N MET A 300 -9.36 -17.51 13.46
CA MET A 300 -9.31 -18.69 12.59
C MET A 300 -10.60 -19.51 12.68
N LEU A 301 -11.20 -19.65 13.86
CA LEU A 301 -12.49 -20.34 14.03
C LEU A 301 -13.65 -19.61 13.34
N ARG A 302 -13.56 -18.28 13.23
CA ARG A 302 -14.51 -17.45 12.48
C ARG A 302 -14.19 -17.35 10.98
N GLU A 303 -13.12 -18.03 10.52
CA GLU A 303 -12.67 -18.03 9.13
C GLU A 303 -12.42 -16.62 8.56
N LEU A 304 -11.83 -15.73 9.39
CA LEU A 304 -11.42 -14.41 8.92
C LEU A 304 -10.37 -14.52 7.78
N PRO A 305 -10.17 -13.48 6.96
CA PRO A 305 -9.17 -13.52 5.90
C PRO A 305 -7.77 -13.88 6.42
N SER A 306 -7.12 -14.86 5.77
CA SER A 306 -5.83 -15.43 6.22
C SER A 306 -4.73 -14.38 6.39
N TRP A 307 -4.71 -13.33 5.57
CA TRP A 307 -3.76 -12.23 5.67
C TRP A 307 -3.92 -11.40 6.96
N GLN A 308 -5.15 -11.25 7.48
CA GLN A 308 -5.40 -10.55 8.75
C GLN A 308 -4.82 -11.36 9.91
N VAL A 309 -5.01 -12.67 9.89
CA VAL A 309 -4.44 -13.58 10.90
C VAL A 309 -2.91 -13.59 10.82
N LEU A 310 -2.35 -13.70 9.61
CA LEU A 310 -0.90 -13.69 9.41
C LEU A 310 -0.25 -12.37 9.80
N SER A 311 -0.88 -11.22 9.51
CA SER A 311 -0.31 -9.91 9.83
C SER A 311 -0.12 -9.71 11.34
N LEU A 312 -1.13 -10.02 12.15
CA LEU A 312 -1.02 -9.93 13.60
C LEU A 312 -0.05 -10.97 14.18
N ALA A 313 -0.05 -12.19 13.65
CA ALA A 313 0.91 -13.21 14.06
C ALA A 313 2.37 -12.77 13.79
N CYS A 314 2.61 -12.14 12.63
CA CYS A 314 3.91 -11.55 12.30
C CYS A 314 4.24 -10.39 13.23
N LEU A 315 3.30 -9.48 13.49
CA LEU A 315 3.52 -8.38 14.44
C LEU A 315 3.87 -8.90 15.84
N ALA A 316 3.18 -9.94 16.30
CA ALA A 316 3.43 -10.58 17.59
C ALA A 316 4.78 -11.29 17.67
N SER A 317 5.23 -11.86 16.54
CA SER A 317 6.57 -12.41 16.41
C SER A 317 7.62 -11.30 16.43
N LEU A 318 7.45 -10.23 15.65
CA LEU A 318 8.39 -9.11 15.60
C LEU A 318 8.54 -8.40 16.95
N SER A 319 7.44 -8.18 17.69
CA SER A 319 7.46 -7.52 18.99
C SER A 319 8.20 -8.29 20.08
N GLN A 320 8.40 -9.60 19.90
CA GLN A 320 9.08 -10.45 20.87
C GLN A 320 10.39 -11.06 20.37
N ASN A 321 10.75 -10.74 19.13
CA ASN A 321 11.83 -11.41 18.40
C ASN A 321 11.62 -12.94 18.34
N GLY A 322 10.42 -13.34 17.92
CA GLY A 322 9.95 -14.72 17.78
C GLY A 322 8.92 -15.13 18.82
N LEU A 323 8.02 -16.03 18.41
CA LEU A 323 6.99 -16.61 19.27
C LEU A 323 7.56 -17.78 20.08
N PRO A 324 7.16 -17.98 21.35
CA PRO A 324 7.53 -19.17 22.10
C PRO A 324 7.13 -20.47 21.37
N PRO A 325 7.94 -21.55 21.42
CA PRO A 325 7.71 -22.81 20.71
C PRO A 325 6.29 -23.36 20.79
N LYS A 326 5.71 -23.37 22.00
CA LYS A 326 4.34 -23.83 22.24
C LYS A 326 3.32 -23.05 21.40
N TYR A 327 3.42 -21.73 21.41
CA TYR A 327 2.48 -20.86 20.71
C TYR A 327 2.71 -20.87 19.19
N TYR A 328 3.97 -20.90 18.75
CA TYR A 328 4.29 -21.01 17.32
C TYR A 328 3.74 -22.29 16.71
N GLN A 329 3.93 -23.43 17.39
CA GLN A 329 3.42 -24.73 16.93
C GLN A 329 1.89 -24.78 16.95
N SER A 330 1.26 -24.31 18.03
CA SER A 330 -0.22 -24.20 18.11
C SER A 330 -0.77 -23.38 16.95
N PHE A 331 -0.25 -22.16 16.77
CA PHE A 331 -0.69 -21.26 15.68
C PHE A 331 -0.55 -21.94 14.32
N ARG A 332 0.61 -22.53 14.03
CA ARG A 332 0.88 -23.16 12.72
C ARG A 332 -0.07 -24.33 12.44
N GLU A 333 -0.33 -25.18 13.44
CA GLU A 333 -1.26 -26.31 13.29
C GLU A 333 -2.69 -25.83 13.05
N HIS A 334 -3.18 -24.89 13.84
CA HIS A 334 -4.52 -24.32 13.65
C HIS A 334 -4.64 -23.62 12.29
N PHE A 335 -3.64 -22.82 11.90
CA PHE A 335 -3.63 -22.10 10.63
C PHE A 335 -3.74 -23.06 9.43
N PHE A 336 -2.98 -24.16 9.42
CA PHE A 336 -3.06 -25.14 8.33
C PHE A 336 -4.36 -25.94 8.33
N ARG A 337 -4.93 -26.21 9.51
CA ARG A 337 -6.24 -26.90 9.60
C ARG A 337 -7.37 -26.01 9.07
N THR A 338 -7.30 -24.71 9.31
CA THR A 338 -8.32 -23.75 8.85
C THR A 338 -8.17 -23.38 7.38
N TYR A 339 -6.97 -22.97 6.94
CA TYR A 339 -6.78 -22.40 5.59
C TYR A 339 -6.13 -23.36 4.59
N GLY A 340 -5.63 -24.51 5.04
CA GLY A 340 -5.02 -25.53 4.19
C GLY A 340 -3.51 -25.43 4.02
N TYR A 341 -2.91 -26.53 3.58
CA TYR A 341 -1.45 -26.69 3.44
C TYR A 341 -0.85 -25.97 2.23
N GLU A 342 -1.67 -25.42 1.34
CA GLU A 342 -1.20 -24.58 0.22
C GLU A 342 -0.46 -23.32 0.70
N TYR A 343 -0.69 -22.90 1.94
CA TYR A 343 0.00 -21.77 2.58
C TYR A 343 1.41 -22.12 3.09
N LEU A 344 1.87 -23.37 2.98
CA LEU A 344 3.21 -23.77 3.44
C LEU A 344 4.34 -22.90 2.84
N PRO A 345 4.37 -22.59 1.52
CA PRO A 345 5.39 -21.71 0.95
C PRO A 345 5.32 -20.27 1.50
N ILE A 346 4.13 -19.79 1.87
CA ILE A 346 3.92 -18.47 2.46
C ILE A 346 4.52 -18.45 3.87
N LEU A 347 4.17 -19.40 4.73
CA LEU A 347 4.74 -19.50 6.08
C LEU A 347 6.26 -19.69 6.05
N HIS A 348 6.77 -20.49 5.11
CA HIS A 348 8.21 -20.60 4.90
C HIS A 348 8.83 -19.25 4.54
N SER A 349 8.24 -18.52 3.58
CA SER A 349 8.73 -17.20 3.18
C SER A 349 8.70 -16.18 4.32
N LEU A 350 7.66 -16.19 5.16
CA LEU A 350 7.58 -15.35 6.36
C LEU A 350 8.68 -15.70 7.37
N SER A 351 8.93 -17.00 7.58
CA SER A 351 9.99 -17.46 8.46
C SER A 351 11.39 -17.09 7.94
N SER A 352 11.66 -17.32 6.65
CA SER A 352 12.92 -16.95 6.00
C SER A 352 13.19 -15.45 6.05
N LYS A 353 12.14 -14.63 6.00
CA LYS A 353 12.21 -13.17 6.15
C LYS A 353 12.19 -12.69 7.61
N ARG A 354 12.24 -13.61 8.58
CA ARG A 354 12.18 -13.35 10.03
C ARG A 354 10.93 -12.62 10.53
N LEU A 355 9.85 -12.66 9.76
CA LEU A 355 8.55 -12.09 10.12
C LEU A 355 7.82 -12.94 11.16
N LEU A 356 7.82 -14.26 10.95
CA LEU A 356 7.12 -15.22 11.80
C LEU A 356 8.04 -16.38 12.13
N ILE A 357 8.69 -16.31 13.29
CA ILE A 357 9.72 -17.27 13.69
C ILE A 357 9.43 -17.89 15.05
N GLU A 358 9.88 -19.13 15.23
CA GLU A 358 9.95 -19.78 16.53
C GLU A 358 11.16 -19.21 17.29
N LYS A 359 10.94 -18.79 18.53
CA LYS A 359 12.01 -18.31 19.40
C LYS A 359 12.97 -19.47 19.71
N PRO A 360 14.29 -19.32 19.46
CA PRO A 360 15.24 -20.39 19.72
C PRO A 360 15.21 -20.76 21.20
N ARG A 361 15.15 -22.07 21.49
CA ARG A 361 15.20 -22.57 22.86
C ARG A 361 16.58 -22.27 23.45
N PRO A 362 16.69 -21.66 24.64
CA PRO A 362 17.98 -21.59 25.31
C PRO A 362 18.45 -23.02 25.59
N ILE A 363 19.64 -23.38 25.10
CA ILE A 363 20.25 -24.68 25.39
C ILE A 363 20.68 -24.67 26.86
N VAL A 364 19.79 -25.12 27.74
CA VAL A 364 20.12 -25.33 29.15
C VAL A 364 20.73 -26.72 29.26
N GLY A 365 22.06 -26.80 29.46
CA GLY A 365 22.72 -28.04 29.89
C GLY A 365 23.88 -28.59 29.06
N GLY A 366 24.52 -27.82 28.17
CA GLY A 366 25.74 -28.25 27.48
C GLY A 366 26.93 -27.34 27.81
N THR A 367 27.95 -27.87 28.48
CA THR A 367 29.30 -27.28 28.46
C THR A 367 29.74 -27.16 27.00
N VAL A 368 30.09 -25.94 26.60
CA VAL A 368 30.40 -25.49 25.22
C VAL A 368 29.13 -25.09 24.43
N PRO A 369 28.92 -23.79 24.17
CA PRO A 369 27.89 -23.38 23.20
C PRO A 369 28.26 -23.98 21.84
N PRO A 370 27.31 -24.57 21.09
CA PRO A 370 27.58 -24.89 19.69
C PRO A 370 28.06 -23.60 19.02
N ALA A 371 29.15 -23.69 18.27
CA ALA A 371 29.65 -22.55 17.51
C ALA A 371 28.46 -21.89 16.81
N PRO A 372 28.26 -20.57 16.94
CA PRO A 372 27.16 -19.92 16.26
C PRO A 372 27.26 -20.32 14.80
N THR A 373 26.20 -20.93 14.25
CA THR A 373 26.04 -20.98 12.80
C THR A 373 26.30 -19.56 12.33
N SER A 374 27.31 -19.40 11.47
CA SER A 374 27.87 -18.11 11.05
C SER A 374 26.79 -17.03 11.08
N PRO A 375 26.97 -15.92 11.81
CA PRO A 375 25.92 -14.91 11.95
C PRO A 375 25.45 -14.57 10.54
N SER A 376 24.17 -14.84 10.28
CA SER A 376 23.58 -14.36 9.05
C SER A 376 23.62 -12.82 9.14
N PRO A 377 23.81 -12.08 8.05
CA PRO A 377 23.80 -10.61 8.09
C PRO A 377 22.49 -10.04 8.70
N ALA A 378 21.43 -10.84 8.80
CA ALA A 378 20.19 -10.50 9.50
C ALA A 378 20.28 -10.60 11.05
N ASP A 379 21.29 -11.24 11.63
CA ASP A 379 21.52 -11.30 13.09
C ASP A 379 22.06 -9.99 13.66
N SER A 380 22.52 -9.08 12.81
CA SER A 380 22.94 -7.72 13.19
C SER A 380 21.84 -6.66 13.09
N LEU A 381 20.65 -7.00 12.59
CA LEU A 381 19.56 -6.03 12.48
C LEU A 381 18.97 -5.73 13.87
N PRO A 382 18.70 -4.45 14.20
CA PRO A 382 18.06 -4.09 15.45
C PRO A 382 16.65 -4.68 15.52
N THR A 383 16.29 -5.23 16.68
CA THR A 383 14.94 -5.77 16.88
C THR A 383 13.92 -4.64 17.00
N LEU A 384 12.65 -4.92 16.69
CA LEU A 384 11.57 -3.94 16.82
C LEU A 384 11.49 -3.34 18.25
N PRO A 385 11.56 -4.12 19.35
CA PRO A 385 11.59 -3.54 20.71
C PRO A 385 12.78 -2.61 20.97
N PHE A 386 13.95 -2.94 20.39
CA PHE A 386 15.11 -2.06 20.51
C PHE A 386 14.86 -0.73 19.79
N LEU A 387 14.32 -0.76 18.57
CA LEU A 387 13.99 0.44 17.79
C LEU A 387 12.94 1.30 18.49
N ILE A 388 11.88 0.69 19.00
CA ILE A 388 10.80 1.38 19.73
C ILE A 388 11.37 2.16 20.91
N LYS A 389 12.21 1.50 21.72
CA LYS A 389 12.85 2.15 22.87
C LYS A 389 13.87 3.22 22.46
N ARG A 390 14.68 2.95 21.43
CA ARG A 390 15.78 3.84 21.01
C ARG A 390 15.29 5.11 20.34
N LEU A 391 14.20 5.02 19.58
CA LEU A 391 13.64 6.12 18.79
C LEU A 391 12.40 6.77 19.44
N GLY A 392 11.91 6.22 20.56
CA GLY A 392 10.73 6.76 21.25
C GLY A 392 9.47 6.62 20.40
N LEU A 393 9.25 5.44 19.79
CA LEU A 393 8.15 5.24 18.83
C LEU A 393 6.77 5.01 19.46
N VAL A 394 6.71 4.90 20.79
CA VAL A 394 5.46 4.74 21.53
C VAL A 394 5.30 5.97 22.42
N PRO A 395 4.13 6.63 22.40
CA PRO A 395 3.86 7.78 23.26
C PRO A 395 4.12 7.43 24.72
N THR A 396 4.77 8.33 25.44
CA THR A 396 4.90 8.18 26.89
C THR A 396 3.54 8.43 27.55
N SER A 397 3.33 7.88 28.75
CA SER A 397 2.08 8.04 29.51
C SER A 397 1.69 9.52 29.72
N GLU A 398 2.66 10.43 29.65
CA GLU A 398 2.47 11.88 29.80
C GLU A 398 1.90 12.55 28.53
N GLU A 399 2.16 11.98 27.34
CA GLU A 399 1.70 12.51 26.04
C GLU A 399 0.27 12.08 25.70
N LEU A 400 -0.23 11.00 26.31
CA LEU A 400 -1.60 10.49 26.10
C LEU A 400 -2.69 11.31 26.82
N VAL A 401 -2.30 12.32 27.59
CA VAL A 401 -3.21 13.17 28.41
C VAL A 401 -3.56 14.49 27.71
N VAL A 402 -2.99 14.78 26.53
CA VAL A 402 -3.19 16.05 25.79
C VAL A 402 -4.17 15.90 24.64
#